data_AF-D2DSU3-F1
#
_entry.id   AF-D2DSU3-F1
#
_cell.length_a   1.000
_cell.length_b   1.000
_cell.length_c   1.000
_cell.angle_alpha   90.00
_cell.angle_beta   90.00
_cell.angle_gamma   90.00
#
_symmetry.space_group_name_H-M   'P 1'
#
loop_
_entity.id
_entity.type
_entity.pdbx_description
1 polymer ?
#
loop_
_entity_poly.entity_id
_entity_poly.type
_entity_poly.pdbx_seq_one_letter_code
_entity_poly.pdbx_strand_id
1 'polypeptide(L)' 'MVGSKRFFVIGNWKMNVDKARIDGIVKMMTAASLSKHTEVVVGCPSCYLEY' A
#
# COMPACT_ATOMS: atom_id res chain seq x y z
N MET A 1 -3.74 -21.35 -21.61
CA MET A 1 -2.82 -20.49 -20.84
C MET A 1 -3.29 -20.49 -19.40
N VAL A 2 -2.57 -21.11 -18.47
CA VAL A 2 -2.84 -20.89 -17.03
C VAL A 2 -2.59 -19.40 -16.79
N GLY A 3 -3.64 -18.65 -16.48
CA GLY A 3 -3.50 -17.22 -16.17
C GLY A 3 -2.51 -17.08 -15.02
N SER A 4 -1.36 -16.46 -15.28
CA SER A 4 -0.33 -16.26 -14.27
C SER A 4 -0.92 -15.40 -13.15
N LYS A 5 -1.06 -15.98 -11.96
CA LYS A 5 -1.56 -15.25 -10.78
C LYS A 5 -0.49 -14.23 -10.40
N ARG A 6 -0.86 -12.95 -10.35
CA ARG A 6 0.02 -11.88 -9.88
C ARG A 6 0.28 -12.06 -8.39
N PHE A 7 1.51 -11.79 -7.96
CA PHE A 7 1.82 -11.74 -6.54
C PHE A 7 1.15 -10.49 -5.95
N PHE A 8 0.37 -10.65 -4.89
CA PHE A 8 -0.51 -9.60 -4.38
C PHE A 8 -0.28 -9.39 -2.88
N VAL A 9 -0.08 -8.14 -2.47
CA VAL A 9 0.18 -7.76 -1.08
C VAL A 9 -0.79 -6.66 -0.66
N ILE A 10 -1.42 -6.84 0.52
CA ILE A 10 -2.33 -5.85 1.11
C ILE A 10 -1.77 -5.38 2.45
N GLY A 11 -1.55 -4.07 2.58
CA GLY A 11 -1.29 -3.42 3.86
C GLY A 11 -2.56 -2.80 4.42
N ASN A 12 -3.29 -3.50 5.29
CA ASN A 12 -4.43 -2.92 6.02
C ASN A 12 -3.92 -2.17 7.25
N TRP A 13 -3.94 -0.83 7.19
CA TRP A 13 -3.48 0.04 8.27
C TRP A 13 -4.39 -0.02 9.50
N LYS A 14 -5.66 -0.40 9.32
CA LYS A 14 -6.71 -0.28 10.35
C LYS A 14 -6.68 1.14 10.93
N MET A 15 -7.15 1.33 12.17
CA MET A 15 -7.12 2.62 12.85
C MET A 15 -5.79 2.89 13.60
N ASN A 16 -4.63 2.65 12.96
CA ASN A 16 -3.31 2.75 13.63
C ASN A 16 -2.38 3.83 13.06
N VAL A 17 -2.92 4.74 12.27
CA VAL A 17 -2.14 5.79 11.59
C VAL A 17 -2.67 7.17 11.92
N ASP A 18 -1.78 8.15 11.82
CA ASP A 18 -2.05 9.58 11.79
C ASP A 18 -1.36 10.18 10.55
N LYS A 19 -1.58 11.46 10.25
CA LYS A 19 -1.03 12.12 9.05
C LYS A 19 0.50 12.02 8.97
N ALA A 20 1.21 12.20 10.08
CA ALA A 20 2.67 12.14 10.09
C ALA A 20 3.20 10.74 9.78
N ARG A 21 2.55 9.70 10.31
CA ARG A 21 2.85 8.30 9.97
C ARG A 21 2.55 7.99 8.50
N ILE A 22 1.44 8.52 7.97
CA ILE A 22 1.07 8.35 6.55
C ILE A 22 2.17 8.94 5.66
N ASP A 23 2.61 10.18 5.92
CA ASP A 23 3.65 10.84 5.13
C ASP A 23 4.96 10.01 5.11
N GLY A 24 5.34 9.46 6.27
CA GLY A 24 6.52 8.59 6.40
C GLY A 24 6.38 7.27 5.63
N ILE A 25 5.21 6.61 5.73
CA ILE A 25 4.93 5.35 5.04
C ILE A 25 4.90 5.59 3.52
N VAL A 26 4.19 6.61 3.05
CA VAL A 26 4.08 6.95 1.63
C VAL A 26 5.46 7.27 1.05
N LYS A 27 6.28 8.09 1.73
CA LYS A 27 7.66 8.36 1.31
C LYS A 27 8.49 7.09 1.14
N MET A 28 8.40 6.16 2.10
CA MET A 28 9.10 4.88 2.04
C MET A 28 8.59 4.02 0.88
N MET A 29 7.27 3.94 0.69
CA MET A 29 6.65 3.15 -0.38
C MET A 29 6.97 3.70 -1.78
N THR A 30 6.98 5.02 -1.96
CA THR A 30 7.33 5.66 -3.24
C THR A 30 8.80 5.42 -3.62
N ALA A 31 9.69 5.29 -2.63
CA ALA A 31 11.09 4.98 -2.87
C ALA A 31 11.37 3.48 -3.10
N ALA A 32 10.38 2.61 -2.89
CA ALA A 32 10.57 1.16 -3.00
C ALA A 32 10.70 0.72 -4.46
N SER A 33 11.71 -0.10 -4.76
CA SER A 33 11.82 -0.80 -6.04
C SER A 33 11.07 -2.13 -5.95
N LEU A 34 9.95 -2.23 -6.67
CA LEU A 34 9.11 -3.42 -6.70
C LEU A 34 9.19 -4.12 -8.06
N SER A 35 9.07 -5.45 -8.05
CA SER A 35 8.90 -6.24 -9.27
C SER A 35 7.61 -5.83 -10.01
N LYS A 36 7.67 -5.79 -11.35
CA LYS A 36 6.49 -5.52 -12.20
C LYS A 36 5.40 -6.60 -12.10
N HIS A 37 5.71 -7.73 -11.47
CA HIS A 37 4.76 -8.83 -11.24
C HIS A 37 4.07 -8.77 -9.86
N THR A 38 4.37 -7.72 -9.07
CA THR A 38 3.78 -7.49 -7.76
C THR A 38 2.73 -6.38 -7.85
N GLU A 39 1.57 -6.64 -7.28
CA GLU A 39 0.52 -5.65 -7.08
C GLU A 39 0.35 -5.38 -5.58
N VAL A 40 0.30 -4.11 -5.22
CA VAL A 40 0.28 -3.65 -3.82
C VAL A 40 -0.93 -2.74 -3.61
N VAL A 41 -1.69 -3.01 -2.56
CA VAL A 41 -2.83 -2.19 -2.14
C VAL A 41 -2.69 -1.82 -0.67
N VAL A 42 -3.06 -0.59 -0.34
CA VAL A 42 -3.16 -0.10 1.03
C VAL A 42 -4.63 0.09 1.40
N GLY A 43 -5.02 -0.46 2.55
CA GLY A 43 -6.30 -0.17 3.19
C GLY A 43 -6.11 0.88 4.29
N CYS A 44 -6.43 2.13 3.98
CA CYS A 44 -6.35 3.27 4.90
C CYS A 44 -7.69 3.48 5.65
N PRO A 45 -7.72 4.02 6.88
CA PRO A 45 -8.95 4.53 7.49
C PRO A 45 -9.70 5.48 6.56
N SER A 46 -11.03 5.42 6.59
CA SER A 46 -11.88 6.25 5.72
C SER A 46 -11.62 7.75 5.87
N CYS A 47 -11.31 8.23 7.07
CA CYS A 47 -11.00 9.64 7.35
C CYS A 47 -9.70 10.15 6.69
N TYR A 48 -8.88 9.25 6.14
CA TYR A 48 -7.61 9.55 5.50
C TYR A 48 -7.59 9.09 4.03
N LEU A 49 -8.74 8.75 3.42
CA LEU A 49 -8.76 8.30 2.01
C LEU A 49 -8.40 9.40 1.01
N GLU A 50 -8.72 10.67 1.32
CA GLU A 50 -8.41 11.82 0.47
C GLU A 50 -7.09 12.53 0.84
N TYR A 51 -6.41 12.06 1.89
CA TYR A 51 -5.16 12.62 2.38
C TYR A 51 -3.96 11.88 1.79
#